data_AF-A0A6G2JEJ6-F1
#
_entry.id   AF-A0A6G2JEJ6-F1
#
_cell.length_a   1.000
_cell.length_b   1.000
_cell.length_c   1.000
_cell.angle_alpha   90.00
_cell.angle_beta   90.00
_cell.angle_gamma   90.00
#
_symmetry.space_group_name_H-M   'P 1'
#
loop_
_entity.id
_entity.type
_entity.pdbx_description
1 polymer ?
#
loop_
_entity_poly.entity_id
_entity_poly.type
_entity_poly.pdbx_seq_one_letter_code
_entity_poly.pdbx_strand_id
1 'polypeptide(L)'
;MPQRHGVRTGIDAVTLQEARVEHRNQGIDKRRRHVFQAQRRVRDAGADLGNRCAVAVIEHARRNRRVLRWRGEAVQQPASGACCNRQCQHKPQEPSSPALASGHPAQATSIRVPRIRWPLGSGTRRLQPICTLDAVTSNPAGSTSARGLEPGTPVLSDDDRRELLERIEPLAAAFAGAGYRFFLVGGLVRDALLGHGLTGDIDITTDAKPDQIAVLAAGWADTVWDQGKRFGTIGARRGSTTVEITTHRAESYDSSSRKPHVRFSDDVATDLSRRDFTVNAMAIELPGWALLDPFDGLTDLADGVLRTPSPPEGLFADDPLRMLRAARFSAQLSLIATPELVAAVRSSRPRLAIVSRERIEAELTKLLELPRPSAGVRFLDDTGLLGDLLPPWRQAEAAVPAAALDDVADLGDPVALRWAILLGPVCDEAAATRCLSALRCDNATRTKVAATLRAARALETAAARASADDAVWRKTARQLIADHEPELDAAAASLAAWGNELREPFAARLAELRATEGASLRRLPIDGHRVMKLLGTSGPAVGEALEWLRTQQIEHGPLDAEGACRLLTAWNQGRQH
;
A
#
# COMPACT_ATOMS: atom_id res chain seq x y z
N MET A 1 58.51 56.51 -9.50
CA MET A 1 59.33 55.30 -9.77
C MET A 1 59.24 54.38 -8.55
N PRO A 2 59.15 53.05 -8.69
CA PRO A 2 58.52 52.24 -9.75
C PRO A 2 57.53 51.16 -9.20
N GLN A 3 56.45 50.85 -9.95
CA GLN A 3 56.07 49.52 -10.52
C GLN A 3 55.44 48.49 -9.55
N ARG A 4 54.49 47.59 -9.85
CA ARG A 4 53.70 47.10 -11.02
C ARG A 4 52.76 46.03 -10.38
N HIS A 5 51.45 45.93 -10.61
CA HIS A 5 50.78 45.17 -11.69
C HIS A 5 49.26 45.20 -11.42
N GLY A 6 48.46 45.35 -12.48
CA GLY A 6 47.01 45.26 -12.40
C GLY A 6 46.50 43.85 -12.66
N VAL A 7 45.26 43.57 -12.22
CA VAL A 7 44.37 42.57 -12.81
C VAL A 7 42.93 43.11 -12.71
N ARG A 8 42.30 43.29 -13.86
CA ARG A 8 40.83 43.40 -14.01
C ARG A 8 40.24 42.01 -13.76
N THR A 9 39.19 41.91 -12.95
CA THR A 9 38.26 40.77 -13.01
C THR A 9 36.85 41.29 -13.20
N GLY A 10 36.28 40.95 -14.36
CA GLY A 10 34.84 41.01 -14.58
C GLY A 10 34.17 39.98 -13.68
N ILE A 11 33.09 40.40 -13.04
CA ILE A 11 32.19 39.49 -12.33
C ILE A 11 31.21 38.98 -13.37
N ASP A 12 31.30 37.68 -13.66
CA ASP A 12 30.43 36.98 -14.58
C ASP A 12 28.97 37.02 -14.10
N ALA A 13 28.06 37.35 -15.02
CA ALA A 13 26.62 37.42 -14.79
C ALA A 13 25.96 36.06 -14.44
N VAL A 14 26.73 34.96 -14.45
CA VAL A 14 26.27 33.60 -14.15
C VAL A 14 26.15 33.37 -12.62
N THR A 15 27.07 33.93 -11.82
CA THR A 15 27.10 33.71 -10.36
C THR A 15 25.95 34.41 -9.62
N LEU A 16 25.40 35.49 -10.19
CA LEU A 16 24.24 36.20 -9.63
C LEU A 16 22.91 35.49 -9.94
N GLN A 17 22.87 34.63 -10.96
CA GLN A 17 21.67 33.89 -11.34
C GLN A 17 21.50 32.62 -10.48
N GLU A 18 22.61 31.97 -10.09
CA GLU A 18 22.61 30.81 -9.19
C GLU A 18 22.24 31.19 -7.75
N ALA A 19 22.77 32.30 -7.23
CA ALA A 19 22.41 32.82 -5.90
C ALA A 19 20.92 33.22 -5.78
N ARG A 20 20.28 33.64 -6.89
CA ARG A 20 18.85 33.95 -6.94
C ARG A 20 17.96 32.71 -6.97
N VAL A 21 18.45 31.58 -7.48
CA VAL A 21 17.72 30.30 -7.47
C VAL A 21 17.75 29.67 -6.07
N GLU A 22 18.89 29.74 -5.36
CA GLU A 22 18.99 29.25 -3.98
C GLU A 22 18.11 30.03 -2.99
N HIS A 23 18.08 31.36 -3.09
CA HIS A 23 17.19 32.18 -2.24
C HIS A 23 15.69 31.92 -2.53
N ARG A 24 15.33 31.54 -3.76
CA ARG A 24 13.95 31.19 -4.13
C ARG A 24 13.54 29.81 -3.60
N ASN A 25 14.46 28.84 -3.61
CA ASN A 25 14.26 27.50 -3.05
C ASN A 25 14.10 27.55 -1.52
N GLN A 26 14.88 28.37 -0.82
CA GLN A 26 14.69 28.61 0.62
C GLN A 26 13.34 29.28 0.95
N GLY A 27 12.80 30.09 0.03
CA GLY A 27 11.49 30.73 0.18
C GLY A 27 10.30 29.78 -0.01
N ILE A 28 10.43 28.76 -0.86
CA ILE A 28 9.42 27.71 -1.06
C ILE A 28 9.37 26.79 0.17
N ASP A 29 10.54 26.49 0.73
CA ASP A 29 10.70 25.63 1.90
C ASP A 29 10.16 26.27 3.21
N LYS A 30 10.16 27.61 3.31
CA LYS A 30 9.48 28.35 4.40
C LYS A 30 7.96 28.41 4.25
N ARG A 31 7.42 28.38 3.02
CA ARG A 31 5.96 28.33 2.79
C ARG A 31 5.39 26.94 3.08
N ARG A 32 6.13 25.88 2.76
CA ARG A 32 5.81 24.50 3.17
C ARG A 32 5.64 24.42 4.68
N ARG A 33 6.59 24.94 5.47
CA ARG A 33 6.53 24.97 6.94
C ARG A 33 5.28 25.62 7.53
N HIS A 34 4.78 26.73 6.95
CA HIS A 34 3.59 27.41 7.48
C HIS A 34 2.27 26.68 7.18
N VAL A 35 2.15 26.06 6.00
CA VAL A 35 0.97 25.26 5.65
C VAL A 35 0.89 24.01 6.53
N PHE A 36 2.02 23.37 6.82
CA PHE A 36 2.08 22.20 7.70
C PHE A 36 1.77 22.50 9.18
N GLN A 37 2.20 23.66 9.71
CA GLN A 37 1.83 24.07 11.07
C GLN A 37 0.32 24.35 11.21
N ALA A 38 -0.32 24.87 10.17
CA ALA A 38 -1.77 25.07 10.16
C ALA A 38 -2.55 23.74 10.11
N GLN A 39 -2.08 22.77 9.31
CA GLN A 39 -2.68 21.42 9.24
C GLN A 39 -2.53 20.64 10.56
N ARG A 40 -1.44 20.84 11.31
CA ARG A 40 -1.24 20.23 12.63
C ARG A 40 -2.28 20.69 13.66
N ARG A 41 -2.60 22.00 13.69
CA ARG A 41 -3.61 22.56 14.62
C ARG A 41 -5.03 22.06 14.35
N VAL A 42 -5.36 21.79 13.08
CA VAL A 42 -6.66 21.23 12.68
C VAL A 42 -6.74 19.74 13.01
N ARG A 43 -5.61 19.02 12.95
CA ARG A 43 -5.53 17.57 13.24
C ARG A 43 -5.61 17.24 14.73
N ASP A 44 -4.94 18.01 15.58
CA ASP A 44 -4.99 17.82 17.03
C ASP A 44 -6.41 18.09 17.58
N ALA A 45 -7.17 18.99 16.94
CA ALA A 45 -8.57 19.25 17.27
C ALA A 45 -9.55 18.18 16.74
N GLY A 46 -9.20 17.47 15.66
CA GLY A 46 -10.04 16.43 15.05
C GLY A 46 -9.90 15.04 15.68
N ALA A 47 -8.76 14.74 16.31
CA ALA A 47 -8.48 13.46 16.95
C ALA A 47 -9.34 13.19 18.20
N ASP A 48 -9.73 14.24 18.94
CA ASP A 48 -10.57 14.12 20.14
C ASP A 48 -12.07 13.90 19.82
N LEU A 49 -12.53 14.32 18.64
CA LEU A 49 -13.95 14.22 18.23
C LEU A 49 -14.25 12.97 17.40
N GLY A 50 -13.26 12.37 16.73
CA GLY A 50 -13.44 11.16 15.90
C GLY A 50 -13.60 9.85 16.68
N ASN A 51 -13.24 9.82 17.96
CA ASN A 51 -13.07 8.59 18.74
C ASN A 51 -14.37 7.98 19.32
N ARG A 52 -15.56 8.53 19.02
CA ARG A 52 -16.84 7.98 19.53
C ARG A 52 -17.89 7.61 18.47
N CYS A 53 -17.65 7.85 17.18
CA CYS A 53 -18.68 7.62 16.15
C CYS A 53 -18.27 6.72 14.96
N ALA A 54 -17.00 6.29 14.85
CA ALA A 54 -16.51 5.64 13.63
C ALA A 54 -16.85 4.14 13.48
N VAL A 55 -17.25 3.45 14.56
CA VAL A 55 -17.46 1.98 14.52
C VAL A 55 -18.86 1.58 14.02
N ALA A 56 -19.88 2.46 14.11
CA ALA A 56 -21.25 2.11 13.71
C ALA A 56 -21.60 2.45 12.23
N VAL A 57 -20.83 3.32 11.57
CA VAL A 57 -21.20 3.86 10.24
C VAL A 57 -20.65 3.00 9.09
N ILE A 58 -19.57 2.25 9.32
CA ILE A 58 -18.90 1.46 8.27
C ILE A 58 -19.69 0.18 7.94
N GLU A 59 -20.41 -0.42 8.90
CA GLU A 59 -21.27 -1.59 8.62
C GLU A 59 -22.55 -1.25 7.86
N HIS A 60 -23.13 -0.06 8.08
CA HIS A 60 -24.34 0.35 7.37
C HIS A 60 -24.08 0.66 5.88
N ALA A 61 -22.91 1.21 5.56
CA ALA A 61 -22.51 1.51 4.19
C ALA A 61 -22.18 0.26 3.34
N ARG A 62 -21.85 -0.87 3.98
CA ARG A 62 -21.59 -2.15 3.27
C ARG A 62 -22.86 -2.81 2.72
N ARG A 63 -24.04 -2.56 3.31
CA ARG A 63 -25.30 -3.21 2.90
C ARG A 63 -26.02 -2.53 1.73
N ASN A 64 -25.64 -1.31 1.33
CA ASN A 64 -26.34 -0.56 0.28
C ASN A 64 -25.37 -0.03 -0.79
N ARG A 65 -24.98 -0.88 -1.75
CA ARG A 65 -24.30 -0.42 -2.98
C ARG A 65 -25.30 0.22 -3.95
N ARG A 66 -25.33 1.56 -4.02
CA ARG A 66 -25.67 2.29 -5.26
C ARG A 66 -24.72 3.47 -5.44
N VAL A 67 -24.19 3.54 -6.65
CA VAL A 67 -23.19 4.50 -7.16
C VAL A 67 -23.70 5.95 -7.03
N LEU A 68 -22.92 6.82 -6.38
CA LEU A 68 -23.09 8.27 -6.46
C LEU A 68 -21.76 8.91 -6.89
N ARG A 69 -21.75 9.45 -8.11
CA ARG A 69 -20.71 10.37 -8.62
C ARG A 69 -20.94 11.74 -7.99
N TRP A 70 -19.89 12.34 -7.43
CA TRP A 70 -19.90 13.73 -6.97
C TRP A 70 -19.05 14.58 -7.92
N ARG A 71 -19.67 15.62 -8.51
CA ARG A 71 -18.98 16.74 -9.17
C ARG A 71 -19.16 17.96 -8.27
N GLY A 72 -18.06 18.62 -7.91
CA GLY A 72 -18.08 19.87 -7.16
C GLY A 72 -18.16 21.08 -8.09
N GLU A 73 -18.93 22.09 -7.68
CA GLU A 73 -18.78 23.47 -8.14
C GLU A 73 -18.74 24.41 -6.93
N ALA A 74 -17.89 25.43 -7.06
CA ALA A 74 -17.47 26.35 -6.03
C ALA A 74 -18.57 27.38 -5.66
N VAL A 75 -18.61 27.78 -4.38
CA VAL A 75 -19.37 28.94 -3.92
C VAL A 75 -18.43 29.99 -3.36
N GLN A 76 -18.49 31.18 -3.97
CA GLN A 76 -17.80 32.40 -3.60
C GLN A 76 -18.30 32.95 -2.25
N GLN A 77 -17.36 33.44 -1.43
CA GLN A 77 -17.65 34.31 -0.28
C GLN A 77 -18.03 35.72 -0.73
N PRO A 78 -18.91 36.44 -0.01
CA PRO A 78 -18.87 37.89 0.03
C PRO A 78 -18.11 38.40 1.26
N ALA A 79 -17.34 39.45 1.02
CA ALA A 79 -16.60 40.20 2.02
C ALA A 79 -17.40 41.39 2.58
N SER A 80 -16.94 41.84 3.76
CA SER A 80 -17.02 43.20 4.32
C SER A 80 -18.28 43.67 5.03
N GLY A 81 -18.08 44.35 6.18
CA GLY A 81 -19.07 45.22 6.81
C GLY A 81 -18.99 45.27 8.33
N ALA A 82 -18.20 46.21 8.87
CA ALA A 82 -18.03 46.51 10.28
C ALA A 82 -19.29 47.09 10.97
N CYS A 83 -19.37 46.98 12.31
CA CYS A 83 -19.38 48.12 13.26
C CYS A 83 -20.08 47.79 14.61
N CYS A 84 -19.27 47.73 15.67
CA CYS A 84 -19.41 48.40 16.99
C CYS A 84 -20.68 48.30 17.87
N ASN A 85 -20.41 47.81 19.10
CA ASN A 85 -20.58 48.46 20.42
C ASN A 85 -21.72 48.04 21.38
N ARG A 86 -21.23 47.72 22.59
CA ARG A 86 -21.71 48.08 23.95
C ARG A 86 -22.70 47.21 24.74
N GLN A 87 -22.15 46.82 25.90
CA GLN A 87 -22.67 46.93 27.28
C GLN A 87 -23.46 45.76 27.89
N CYS A 88 -22.77 45.10 28.84
CA CYS A 88 -23.09 45.07 30.28
C CYS A 88 -24.58 44.97 30.66
N GLN A 89 -25.05 44.07 31.53
CA GLN A 89 -24.53 43.77 32.87
C GLN A 89 -25.46 42.73 33.56
N HIS A 90 -24.92 42.06 34.59
CA HIS A 90 -25.59 41.45 35.76
C HIS A 90 -26.33 40.08 35.70
N LYS A 91 -25.66 39.07 36.31
CA LYS A 91 -26.19 37.98 37.20
C LYS A 91 -26.99 38.57 38.40
N PRO A 92 -27.70 37.80 39.29
CA PRO A 92 -27.61 36.34 39.59
C PRO A 92 -28.96 35.62 39.91
N GLN A 93 -28.92 34.27 40.06
CA GLN A 93 -29.44 33.47 41.20
C GLN A 93 -29.94 32.07 40.79
N GLU A 94 -29.27 31.05 41.33
CA GLU A 94 -29.83 29.74 41.71
C GLU A 94 -30.64 29.90 43.04
N PRO A 95 -31.45 28.93 43.53
CA PRO A 95 -31.38 27.48 43.31
C PRO A 95 -32.74 26.74 43.18
N SER A 96 -32.67 25.41 43.17
CA SER A 96 -33.66 24.41 43.63
C SER A 96 -34.25 23.45 42.58
N SER A 97 -33.82 22.18 42.70
CA SER A 97 -34.56 20.94 42.34
C SER A 97 -35.72 20.75 43.34
N PRO A 98 -36.84 20.04 43.05
CA PRO A 98 -36.77 18.61 42.69
C PRO A 98 -37.88 18.02 41.76
N ALA A 99 -37.54 16.84 41.24
CA ALA A 99 -38.39 15.65 41.08
C ALA A 99 -39.63 15.61 40.15
N LEU A 100 -39.64 14.49 39.39
CA LEU A 100 -40.75 13.63 38.98
C LEU A 100 -41.60 14.00 37.74
N ALA A 101 -41.32 13.20 36.70
CA ALA A 101 -42.25 12.31 36.01
C ALA A 101 -43.28 12.85 34.99
N SER A 102 -43.22 12.17 33.83
CA SER A 102 -44.29 11.86 32.87
C SER A 102 -44.62 12.86 31.76
N GLY A 103 -44.72 12.33 30.53
CA GLY A 103 -45.70 12.83 29.54
C GLY A 103 -45.19 13.31 28.17
N HIS A 104 -44.89 12.35 27.28
CA HIS A 104 -45.27 12.35 25.84
C HIS A 104 -44.74 13.41 24.83
N PRO A 105 -44.80 13.12 23.50
CA PRO A 105 -43.70 13.38 22.57
C PRO A 105 -43.79 14.69 21.78
N ALA A 106 -42.63 15.28 21.47
CA ALA A 106 -42.53 16.45 20.61
C ALA A 106 -42.43 16.07 19.12
N GLN A 107 -43.54 16.30 18.44
CA GLN A 107 -43.76 16.74 17.05
C GLN A 107 -42.54 16.87 16.12
N ALA A 108 -42.61 16.13 15.01
CA ALA A 108 -41.79 16.32 13.82
C ALA A 108 -42.27 17.55 13.03
N THR A 109 -41.38 18.52 12.83
CA THR A 109 -41.58 19.64 11.89
C THR A 109 -41.07 19.26 10.52
N SER A 110 -42.01 19.17 9.57
CA SER A 110 -41.76 18.98 8.14
C SER A 110 -41.16 20.24 7.51
N ILE A 111 -40.02 20.13 6.83
CA ILE A 111 -39.53 21.16 5.91
C ILE A 111 -39.95 20.78 4.49
N ARG A 112 -40.76 21.66 3.88
CA ARG A 112 -41.17 21.61 2.47
C ARG A 112 -40.00 21.96 1.56
N VAL A 113 -39.72 21.13 0.58
CA VAL A 113 -38.81 21.43 -0.53
C VAL A 113 -39.64 21.91 -1.74
N PRO A 114 -39.28 23.02 -2.41
CA PRO A 114 -40.01 23.50 -3.58
C PRO A 114 -39.67 22.65 -4.82
N ARG A 115 -40.71 22.37 -5.62
CA ARG A 115 -40.62 21.74 -6.95
C ARG A 115 -40.07 22.75 -7.96
N ILE A 116 -39.02 22.38 -8.69
CA ILE A 116 -38.66 23.00 -9.97
C ILE A 116 -38.64 21.89 -11.03
N ARG A 117 -39.41 22.12 -12.09
CA ARG A 117 -39.54 21.31 -13.31
C ARG A 117 -38.50 21.77 -14.34
N TRP A 118 -37.92 20.83 -15.08
CA TRP A 118 -37.36 21.10 -16.42
C TRP A 118 -37.82 19.99 -17.39
N PRO A 119 -38.15 20.30 -18.65
CA PRO A 119 -38.81 19.37 -19.56
C PRO A 119 -37.79 18.43 -20.18
N LEU A 120 -38.24 17.25 -20.62
CA LEU A 120 -37.80 16.59 -21.86
C LEU A 120 -38.70 15.39 -22.17
N GLY A 121 -39.17 15.34 -23.42
CA GLY A 121 -39.27 14.12 -24.22
C GLY A 121 -40.22 13.01 -23.76
N SER A 122 -41.43 13.05 -24.34
CA SER A 122 -42.33 11.93 -24.68
C SER A 122 -41.81 10.50 -24.46
N GLY A 123 -42.52 9.76 -23.61
CA GLY A 123 -42.39 8.31 -23.44
C GLY A 123 -43.42 7.77 -22.47
N THR A 124 -44.68 7.69 -22.90
CA THR A 124 -45.83 7.21 -22.14
C THR A 124 -45.72 5.71 -21.83
N ARG A 125 -45.77 5.33 -20.54
CA ARG A 125 -46.46 4.13 -20.07
C ARG A 125 -46.89 4.31 -18.61
N ARG A 126 -48.21 4.42 -18.42
CA ARG A 126 -48.91 4.30 -17.13
C ARG A 126 -48.87 2.84 -16.70
N LEU A 127 -48.70 2.55 -15.41
CA LEU A 127 -49.48 1.55 -14.67
C LEU A 127 -49.54 1.94 -13.17
N GLN A 128 -50.64 1.54 -12.53
CA GLN A 128 -51.29 2.13 -11.36
C GLN A 128 -50.83 1.57 -9.98
N PRO A 129 -51.20 2.22 -8.86
CA PRO A 129 -50.74 1.89 -7.52
C PRO A 129 -51.63 0.83 -6.86
N ILE A 130 -51.04 -0.06 -6.06
CA ILE A 130 -51.78 -0.88 -5.09
C ILE A 130 -51.02 -0.87 -3.75
N CYS A 131 -51.79 -0.49 -2.72
CA CYS A 131 -51.70 -0.69 -1.27
C CYS A 131 -50.96 -1.98 -0.83
N THR A 132 -50.43 -2.18 0.37
CA THR A 132 -50.73 -1.67 1.73
C THR A 132 -49.55 -2.08 2.63
N LEU A 133 -49.25 -1.32 3.68
CA LEU A 133 -48.39 -1.78 4.77
C LEU A 133 -49.13 -2.89 5.54
N ASP A 134 -48.52 -4.07 5.64
CA ASP A 134 -48.78 -5.00 6.74
C ASP A 134 -47.51 -5.13 7.58
N ALA A 135 -47.70 -4.88 8.87
CA ALA A 135 -46.71 -4.99 9.91
C ALA A 135 -46.31 -6.47 10.09
N VAL A 136 -45.08 -6.81 9.71
CA VAL A 136 -44.44 -8.05 10.17
C VAL A 136 -43.54 -7.71 11.34
N THR A 137 -44.01 -8.20 12.48
CA THR A 137 -43.37 -8.37 13.78
C THR A 137 -41.86 -8.56 13.73
N SER A 138 -41.18 -7.77 14.55
CA SER A 138 -39.77 -7.91 14.90
C SER A 138 -39.42 -9.31 15.40
N ASN A 139 -38.53 -10.01 14.69
CA ASN A 139 -37.79 -11.15 15.23
C ASN A 139 -36.45 -10.60 15.76
N PRO A 140 -36.07 -10.84 17.04
CA PRO A 140 -34.81 -10.32 17.55
C PRO A 140 -33.66 -11.08 16.89
N ALA A 141 -32.78 -10.35 16.20
CA ALA A 141 -31.47 -10.87 15.81
C ALA A 141 -30.73 -11.23 17.10
N GLY A 142 -30.43 -12.52 17.27
CA GLY A 142 -29.69 -13.05 18.39
C GLY A 142 -28.33 -12.37 18.49
N SER A 143 -28.15 -11.60 19.56
CA SER A 143 -26.84 -11.30 20.11
C SER A 143 -26.27 -12.60 20.69
N THR A 144 -25.41 -13.30 19.96
CA THR A 144 -24.52 -14.28 20.58
C THR A 144 -23.42 -13.50 21.29
N SER A 145 -23.59 -13.30 22.60
CA SER A 145 -22.49 -12.94 23.47
C SER A 145 -21.46 -14.06 23.39
N ALA A 146 -20.21 -13.73 23.05
CA ALA A 146 -19.08 -14.63 23.20
C ALA A 146 -18.78 -14.84 24.71
N ARG A 147 -19.60 -15.66 25.36
CA ARG A 147 -19.30 -16.29 26.65
C ARG A 147 -19.66 -17.76 26.54
N GLY A 148 -18.61 -18.60 26.55
CA GLY A 148 -18.73 -20.06 26.54
C GLY A 148 -18.83 -20.65 25.15
N LEU A 149 -17.69 -20.82 24.46
CA LEU A 149 -17.60 -21.87 23.44
C LEU A 149 -17.32 -23.18 24.18
N GLU A 150 -18.24 -24.14 24.10
CA GLU A 150 -18.01 -25.51 24.56
C GLU A 150 -16.91 -26.18 23.71
N PRO A 151 -16.08 -27.08 24.28
CA PRO A 151 -15.06 -27.81 23.52
C PRO A 151 -15.76 -28.75 22.52
N GLY A 152 -15.63 -28.48 21.22
CA GLY A 152 -16.13 -29.36 20.16
C GLY A 152 -17.05 -28.71 19.10
N THR A 153 -17.20 -27.39 19.09
CA THR A 153 -17.96 -26.72 18.00
C THR A 153 -17.13 -26.73 16.71
N PRO A 154 -17.62 -27.26 15.58
CA PRO A 154 -16.86 -27.24 14.33
C PRO A 154 -16.76 -25.79 13.83
N VAL A 155 -15.53 -25.28 13.76
CA VAL A 155 -15.24 -23.87 13.44
C VAL A 155 -15.00 -23.63 11.95
N LEU A 156 -15.12 -24.69 11.14
CA LEU A 156 -14.92 -24.67 9.68
C LEU A 156 -16.23 -25.02 8.98
N SER A 157 -16.40 -24.48 7.75
CA SER A 157 -17.53 -24.88 6.91
C SER A 157 -17.44 -26.37 6.55
N ASP A 158 -18.58 -27.03 6.40
CA ASP A 158 -18.63 -28.46 6.02
C ASP A 158 -17.96 -28.73 4.67
N ASP A 159 -17.98 -27.74 3.77
CA ASP A 159 -17.35 -27.82 2.45
C ASP A 159 -15.83 -27.71 2.53
N ASP A 160 -15.29 -26.74 3.29
CA ASP A 160 -13.85 -26.63 3.54
C ASP A 160 -13.30 -27.88 4.21
N ARG A 161 -14.04 -28.41 5.20
CA ARG A 161 -13.69 -29.64 5.89
C ARG A 161 -13.61 -30.81 4.92
N ARG A 162 -14.59 -30.96 4.03
CA ARG A 162 -14.64 -32.04 3.05
C ARG A 162 -13.47 -31.96 2.07
N GLU A 163 -13.20 -30.78 1.52
CA GLU A 163 -12.10 -30.57 0.59
C GLU A 163 -10.75 -30.89 1.24
N LEU A 164 -10.53 -30.46 2.49
CA LEU A 164 -9.29 -30.74 3.20
C LEU A 164 -9.15 -32.23 3.53
N LEU A 165 -10.23 -32.88 3.98
CA LEU A 165 -10.23 -34.31 4.25
C LEU A 165 -9.82 -35.10 3.01
N GLU A 166 -10.42 -34.83 1.85
CA GLU A 166 -10.04 -35.52 0.61
C GLU A 166 -8.54 -35.39 0.28
N ARG A 167 -7.93 -34.25 0.63
CA ARG A 167 -6.52 -33.98 0.36
C ARG A 167 -5.57 -34.62 1.37
N ILE A 168 -5.85 -34.50 2.68
CA ILE A 168 -4.88 -34.85 3.75
C ILE A 168 -5.36 -35.93 4.73
N GLU A 169 -6.60 -36.42 4.65
CA GLU A 169 -7.11 -37.47 5.54
C GLU A 169 -6.28 -38.76 5.49
N PRO A 170 -5.85 -39.29 4.31
CA PRO A 170 -5.03 -40.50 4.30
C PRO A 170 -3.66 -40.30 4.97
N LEU A 171 -3.13 -39.07 4.89
CA LEU A 171 -1.89 -38.68 5.55
C LEU A 171 -2.11 -38.59 7.07
N ALA A 172 -3.15 -37.88 7.53
CA ALA A 172 -3.48 -37.78 8.94
C ALA A 172 -3.75 -39.16 9.56
N ALA A 173 -4.45 -40.05 8.84
CA ALA A 173 -4.70 -41.43 9.27
C ALA A 173 -3.41 -42.25 9.38
N ALA A 174 -2.45 -42.06 8.48
CA ALA A 174 -1.15 -42.74 8.54
C ALA A 174 -0.35 -42.32 9.79
N PHE A 175 -0.37 -41.03 10.15
CA PHE A 175 0.27 -40.54 11.38
C PHE A 175 -0.44 -41.05 12.63
N ALA A 176 -1.77 -40.99 12.66
CA ALA A 176 -2.56 -41.51 13.77
C ALA A 176 -2.36 -43.02 13.96
N GLY A 177 -2.30 -43.80 12.88
CA GLY A 177 -2.04 -45.25 12.92
C GLY A 177 -0.63 -45.60 13.43
N ALA A 178 0.33 -44.69 13.27
CA ALA A 178 1.67 -44.80 13.84
C ALA A 178 1.77 -44.26 15.28
N GLY A 179 0.68 -43.75 15.85
CA GLY A 179 0.63 -43.21 17.21
C GLY A 179 1.10 -41.77 17.36
N TYR A 180 1.20 -41.03 16.26
CA TYR A 180 1.60 -39.61 16.26
C TYR A 180 0.38 -38.69 16.16
N ARG A 181 0.47 -37.53 16.82
CA ARG A 181 -0.52 -36.47 16.74
C ARG A 181 -0.29 -35.62 15.49
N PHE A 182 -1.36 -35.18 14.86
CA PHE A 182 -1.32 -34.49 13.57
C PHE A 182 -2.15 -33.21 13.64
N PHE A 183 -1.50 -32.07 13.55
CA PHE A 183 -2.15 -30.78 13.75
C PHE A 183 -2.02 -29.89 12.52
N LEU A 184 -3.13 -29.40 12.02
CA LEU A 184 -3.16 -28.28 11.09
C LEU A 184 -2.87 -26.99 11.84
N VAL A 185 -1.99 -26.13 11.33
CA VAL A 185 -1.53 -24.93 12.05
C VAL A 185 -1.37 -23.71 11.14
N GLY A 186 -1.20 -22.54 11.75
CA GLY A 186 -0.73 -21.33 11.07
C GLY A 186 -1.82 -20.54 10.35
N GLY A 187 -1.43 -19.88 9.25
CA GLY A 187 -2.30 -18.98 8.51
C GLY A 187 -3.54 -19.67 7.96
N LEU A 188 -3.43 -20.94 7.59
CA LEU A 188 -4.54 -21.71 7.05
C LEU A 188 -5.68 -21.88 8.07
N VAL A 189 -5.35 -22.15 9.35
CA VAL A 189 -6.34 -22.22 10.43
C VAL A 189 -7.04 -20.87 10.58
N ARG A 190 -6.28 -19.78 10.71
CA ARG A 190 -6.82 -18.42 10.84
C ARG A 190 -7.71 -18.03 9.66
N ASP A 191 -7.26 -18.25 8.44
CA ASP A 191 -7.97 -17.80 7.24
C ASP A 191 -9.27 -18.59 7.05
N ALA A 192 -9.26 -19.88 7.40
CA ALA A 192 -10.46 -20.69 7.39
C ALA A 192 -11.46 -20.26 8.48
N LEU A 193 -10.98 -19.86 9.67
CA LEU A 193 -11.81 -19.25 10.72
C LEU A 193 -12.42 -17.90 10.31
N LEU A 194 -11.76 -17.16 9.41
CA LEU A 194 -12.28 -15.91 8.82
C LEU A 194 -13.25 -16.15 7.65
N GLY A 195 -13.50 -17.41 7.28
CA GLY A 195 -14.34 -17.76 6.13
C GLY A 195 -13.69 -17.41 4.78
N HIS A 196 -12.36 -17.32 4.73
CA HIS A 196 -11.61 -17.13 3.49
C HIS A 196 -11.30 -18.45 2.76
N GLY A 197 -11.77 -19.58 3.30
CA GLY A 197 -11.53 -20.92 2.78
C GLY A 197 -10.11 -21.41 3.04
N LEU A 198 -9.80 -22.61 2.55
CA LEU A 198 -8.51 -23.27 2.72
C LEU A 198 -7.57 -23.05 1.53
N THR A 199 -7.26 -21.78 1.25
CA THR A 199 -6.35 -21.40 0.17
C THR A 199 -4.93 -21.18 0.70
N GLY A 200 -3.96 -21.95 0.21
CA GLY A 200 -2.54 -21.74 0.53
C GLY A 200 -1.78 -23.03 0.81
N ASP A 201 -0.57 -22.87 1.32
CA ASP A 201 0.29 -23.98 1.75
C ASP A 201 -0.27 -24.60 3.04
N ILE A 202 -0.28 -25.94 3.09
CA ILE A 202 -0.77 -26.68 4.25
C ILE A 202 0.39 -26.90 5.21
N ASP A 203 0.39 -26.13 6.30
CA ASP A 203 1.34 -26.30 7.40
C ASP A 203 0.79 -27.29 8.43
N ILE A 204 1.56 -28.35 8.70
CA ILE A 204 1.27 -29.37 9.69
C ILE A 204 2.34 -29.35 10.78
N THR A 205 1.92 -29.54 12.03
CA THR A 205 2.83 -29.84 13.14
C THR A 205 2.52 -31.20 13.76
N THR A 206 3.55 -31.89 14.25
CA THR A 206 3.45 -33.26 14.80
C THR A 206 4.54 -33.53 15.84
N ASP A 207 4.31 -34.50 16.73
CA ASP A 207 5.29 -35.04 17.67
C ASP A 207 6.25 -36.06 17.02
N ALA A 208 5.99 -36.49 15.77
CA ALA A 208 6.90 -37.34 15.01
C ALA A 208 8.24 -36.64 14.70
N LYS A 209 9.35 -37.38 14.75
CA LYS A 209 10.69 -36.87 14.38
C LYS A 209 10.85 -36.79 12.85
N PRO A 210 11.79 -35.98 12.33
CA PRO A 210 11.92 -35.77 10.88
C PRO A 210 12.15 -37.03 10.05
N ASP A 211 12.88 -38.02 10.58
CA ASP A 211 13.04 -39.33 9.92
C ASP A 211 11.72 -40.11 9.82
N GLN A 212 10.91 -40.07 10.87
CA GLN A 212 9.61 -40.73 10.94
C GLN A 212 8.61 -40.02 10.01
N ILE A 213 8.62 -38.68 10.01
CA ILE A 213 7.81 -37.86 9.11
C ILE A 213 8.11 -38.22 7.65
N ALA A 214 9.39 -38.33 7.27
CA ALA A 214 9.77 -38.67 5.89
C ALA A 214 9.26 -40.05 5.46
N VAL A 215 9.32 -41.06 6.33
CA VAL A 215 8.81 -42.41 6.06
C VAL A 215 7.28 -42.39 5.89
N LEU A 216 6.56 -41.74 6.80
CA LEU A 216 5.10 -41.67 6.76
C LEU A 216 4.61 -40.86 5.56
N ALA A 217 5.26 -39.73 5.28
CA ALA A 217 4.92 -38.88 4.14
C ALA A 217 5.18 -39.57 2.80
N ALA A 218 6.24 -40.39 2.68
CA ALA A 218 6.54 -41.13 1.45
C ALA A 218 5.45 -42.14 1.07
N GLY A 219 4.66 -42.63 2.03
CA GLY A 219 3.51 -43.49 1.75
C GLY A 219 2.31 -42.76 1.12
N TRP A 220 2.29 -41.43 1.20
CA TRP A 220 1.19 -40.59 0.69
C TRP A 220 1.61 -39.72 -0.51
N ALA A 221 2.84 -39.23 -0.55
CA ALA A 221 3.30 -38.22 -1.51
C ALA A 221 3.95 -38.80 -2.79
N ASP A 222 3.80 -38.07 -3.89
CA ASP A 222 4.53 -38.28 -5.14
C ASP A 222 5.97 -37.77 -5.04
N THR A 223 6.22 -36.80 -4.17
CA THR A 223 7.53 -36.18 -3.98
C THR A 223 7.71 -35.76 -2.53
N VAL A 224 8.87 -36.06 -1.94
CA VAL A 224 9.25 -35.65 -0.58
C VAL A 224 10.58 -34.90 -0.64
N TRP A 225 10.69 -33.78 0.07
CA TRP A 225 11.93 -33.00 0.19
C TRP A 225 12.38 -32.88 1.64
N ASP A 226 13.67 -33.13 1.85
CA ASP A 226 14.33 -33.14 3.16
C ASP A 226 15.28 -31.95 3.37
N GLN A 227 15.30 -30.96 2.47
CA GLN A 227 16.14 -29.76 2.61
C GLN A 227 15.89 -29.02 3.94
N GLY A 228 14.66 -29.08 4.45
CA GLY A 228 14.24 -28.52 5.75
C GLY A 228 14.50 -29.43 6.96
N LYS A 229 14.95 -30.67 6.75
CA LYS A 229 15.03 -31.72 7.79
C LYS A 229 15.91 -31.31 8.96
N ARG A 230 16.99 -30.57 8.70
CA ARG A 230 17.88 -30.01 9.73
C ARG A 230 17.18 -29.03 10.69
N PHE A 231 16.09 -28.42 10.24
CA PHE A 231 15.26 -27.56 11.07
C PHE A 231 14.08 -28.31 11.66
N GLY A 232 13.81 -29.53 11.22
CA GLY A 232 12.67 -30.33 11.66
C GLY A 232 11.46 -30.26 10.74
N THR A 233 11.61 -29.75 9.52
CA THR A 233 10.53 -29.68 8.53
C THR A 233 10.82 -30.62 7.36
N ILE A 234 9.86 -31.47 7.04
CA ILE A 234 9.84 -32.28 5.82
C ILE A 234 8.65 -31.77 5.01
N GLY A 235 8.85 -31.47 3.73
CA GLY A 235 7.70 -31.22 2.89
C GLY A 235 7.45 -32.37 1.92
N ALA A 236 6.19 -32.47 1.55
CA ALA A 236 5.67 -33.55 0.73
C ALA A 236 4.61 -33.00 -0.23
N ARG A 237 4.52 -33.57 -1.43
CA ARG A 237 3.56 -33.17 -2.44
C ARG A 237 2.83 -34.37 -3.02
N ARG A 238 1.52 -34.23 -3.17
CA ARG A 238 0.65 -35.17 -3.88
C ARG A 238 -0.24 -34.40 -4.87
N GLY A 239 -0.06 -34.64 -6.15
CA GLY A 239 -0.72 -33.86 -7.21
C GLY A 239 -0.43 -32.36 -7.08
N SER A 240 -1.49 -31.57 -6.92
CA SER A 240 -1.41 -30.12 -6.68
C SER A 240 -1.26 -29.73 -5.21
N THR A 241 -1.36 -30.69 -4.28
CA THR A 241 -1.33 -30.41 -2.84
C THR A 241 0.09 -30.50 -2.31
N THR A 242 0.57 -29.39 -1.75
CA THR A 242 1.84 -29.28 -1.03
C THR A 242 1.56 -29.21 0.47
N VAL A 243 2.25 -30.03 1.25
CA VAL A 243 2.21 -30.01 2.72
C VAL A 243 3.62 -29.80 3.27
N GLU A 244 3.75 -28.94 4.28
CA GLU A 244 4.96 -28.81 5.08
C GLU A 244 4.71 -29.37 6.48
N ILE A 245 5.36 -30.48 6.82
CA ILE A 245 5.18 -31.18 8.09
C ILE A 245 6.39 -30.87 8.99
N THR A 246 6.14 -30.17 10.08
CA THR A 246 7.16 -29.74 11.04
C THR A 246 7.01 -30.49 12.36
N THR A 247 8.10 -31.00 12.89
CA THR A 247 8.10 -31.58 14.25
C THR A 247 8.04 -30.47 15.31
N HIS A 248 7.34 -30.73 16.41
CA HIS A 248 7.25 -29.83 17.57
C HIS A 248 8.63 -29.40 18.07
N ARG A 249 8.85 -28.11 18.27
CA ARG A 249 10.14 -27.54 18.72
C ARG A 249 10.02 -27.00 20.14
N ALA A 250 10.84 -27.51 21.07
CA ALA A 250 10.93 -27.11 22.46
C ALA A 250 11.82 -25.88 22.70
N GLU A 251 13.00 -25.79 22.07
CA GLU A 251 14.00 -24.73 22.33
C GLU A 251 14.80 -24.35 21.08
N SER A 252 15.24 -23.09 21.02
CA SER A 252 16.13 -22.51 20.01
C SER A 252 17.28 -21.85 20.78
N TYR A 253 18.45 -22.47 20.77
CA TYR A 253 19.64 -21.84 21.33
C TYR A 253 20.55 -21.38 20.20
N ASP A 254 20.65 -20.07 20.04
CA ASP A 254 21.90 -19.30 19.86
C ASP A 254 21.50 -17.82 19.70
N SER A 255 21.75 -17.00 20.73
CA SER A 255 21.39 -15.57 20.71
C SER A 255 22.31 -14.74 19.80
N SER A 256 23.38 -15.33 19.28
CA SER A 256 24.42 -14.72 18.43
C SER A 256 24.40 -15.24 16.98
N SER A 257 23.76 -16.37 16.72
CA SER A 257 23.66 -17.01 15.40
C SER A 257 22.23 -17.11 14.91
N ARG A 258 22.09 -17.04 13.60
CA ARG A 258 20.80 -17.16 12.89
C ARG A 258 20.32 -18.61 12.73
N LYS A 259 21.12 -19.58 13.15
CA LYS A 259 20.82 -21.01 13.06
C LYS A 259 20.46 -21.52 14.47
N PRO A 260 19.18 -21.79 14.75
CA PRO A 260 18.78 -22.27 16.06
C PRO A 260 19.19 -23.74 16.24
N HIS A 261 19.73 -24.10 17.41
CA HIS A 261 19.72 -25.49 17.85
C HIS A 261 18.31 -25.85 18.31
N VAL A 262 17.65 -26.75 17.57
CA VAL A 262 16.26 -27.16 17.83
C VAL A 262 16.25 -28.32 18.83
N ARG A 263 15.58 -28.16 19.97
CA ARG A 263 15.12 -29.30 20.80
C ARG A 263 13.69 -29.68 20.42
N PHE A 264 13.31 -30.95 20.50
CA PHE A 264 11.95 -31.40 20.18
C PHE A 264 11.09 -31.51 21.44
N SER A 265 9.79 -31.19 21.34
CA SER A 265 8.80 -31.30 22.44
C SER A 265 7.73 -32.31 22.05
N ASP A 266 7.08 -32.95 23.01
CA ASP A 266 5.87 -33.76 22.74
C ASP A 266 4.59 -32.90 22.80
N ASP A 267 4.69 -31.68 23.34
CA ASP A 267 3.56 -30.76 23.53
C ASP A 267 3.45 -29.71 22.40
N VAL A 268 2.27 -29.68 21.77
CA VAL A 268 1.94 -28.73 20.69
C VAL A 268 1.87 -27.29 21.18
N ALA A 269 1.48 -27.03 22.43
CA ALA A 269 1.43 -25.67 22.97
C ALA A 269 2.84 -25.05 23.05
N THR A 270 3.86 -25.89 23.26
CA THR A 270 5.26 -25.46 23.21
C THR A 270 5.66 -24.97 21.81
N ASP A 271 5.22 -25.64 20.73
CA ASP A 271 5.45 -25.18 19.35
C ASP A 271 4.67 -23.88 19.05
N LEU A 272 3.39 -23.83 19.44
CA LEU A 272 2.53 -22.68 19.23
C LEU A 272 3.04 -21.42 19.95
N SER A 273 3.63 -21.57 21.15
CA SER A 273 4.22 -20.44 21.92
C SER A 273 5.36 -19.73 21.19
N ARG A 274 6.01 -20.42 20.26
CA ARG A 274 7.14 -19.90 19.48
C ARG A 274 6.70 -19.19 18.22
N ARG A 275 5.42 -19.19 17.88
CA ARG A 275 4.91 -18.54 16.67
C ARG A 275 4.92 -17.03 16.83
N ASP A 276 4.71 -16.33 15.72
CA ASP A 276 4.84 -14.89 15.67
C ASP A 276 3.73 -14.18 16.43
N PHE A 277 2.47 -14.55 16.21
CA PHE A 277 1.31 -13.90 16.81
C PHE A 277 0.26 -14.91 17.27
N THR A 278 -0.54 -14.55 18.28
CA THR A 278 -1.63 -15.36 18.84
C THR A 278 -2.61 -15.81 17.75
N VAL A 279 -2.99 -14.90 16.85
CA VAL A 279 -3.84 -15.17 15.68
C VAL A 279 -3.26 -16.20 14.69
N ASN A 280 -1.98 -16.56 14.81
CA ASN A 280 -1.32 -17.61 14.02
C ASN A 280 -0.88 -18.82 14.88
N ALA A 281 -1.15 -18.77 16.19
CA ALA A 281 -0.75 -19.74 17.20
C ALA A 281 -1.92 -20.65 17.61
N MET A 282 -2.77 -20.99 16.64
CA MET A 282 -3.89 -21.93 16.78
C MET A 282 -3.61 -23.20 15.99
N ALA A 283 -4.19 -24.31 16.44
CA ALA A 283 -4.06 -25.62 15.81
C ALA A 283 -5.40 -26.36 15.72
N ILE A 284 -5.58 -27.19 14.70
CA ILE A 284 -6.70 -28.14 14.61
C ILE A 284 -6.12 -29.54 14.57
N GLU A 285 -6.46 -30.37 15.57
CA GLU A 285 -6.03 -31.77 15.63
C GLU A 285 -6.86 -32.63 14.67
N LEU A 286 -6.21 -33.38 13.79
CA LEU A 286 -6.84 -34.30 12.85
C LEU A 286 -6.59 -35.75 13.26
N PRO A 287 -7.54 -36.68 13.00
CA PRO A 287 -8.82 -36.48 12.30
C PRO A 287 -9.96 -35.96 13.20
N GLY A 288 -9.69 -35.61 14.48
CA GLY A 288 -10.71 -35.24 15.46
C GLY A 288 -11.35 -33.85 15.31
N TRP A 289 -10.75 -32.96 14.51
CA TRP A 289 -11.14 -31.56 14.31
C TRP A 289 -11.23 -30.73 15.60
N ALA A 290 -10.50 -31.12 16.65
CA ALA A 290 -10.45 -30.36 17.88
C ALA A 290 -9.62 -29.09 17.64
N LEU A 291 -10.21 -27.92 17.86
CA LEU A 291 -9.47 -26.65 17.87
C LEU A 291 -8.72 -26.50 19.19
N LEU A 292 -7.42 -26.23 19.09
CA LEU A 292 -6.54 -25.88 20.19
C LEU A 292 -6.10 -24.42 20.01
N ASP A 293 -6.51 -23.58 20.97
CA ASP A 293 -6.13 -22.17 21.05
C ASP A 293 -5.62 -21.83 22.47
N PRO A 294 -4.38 -22.21 22.81
CA PRO A 294 -3.84 -22.01 24.15
C PRO A 294 -3.47 -20.55 24.46
N PHE A 295 -3.49 -19.65 23.48
CA PHE A 295 -3.05 -18.25 23.60
C PHE A 295 -4.13 -17.24 23.23
N ASP A 296 -5.40 -17.65 23.22
CA ASP A 296 -6.56 -16.81 22.94
C ASP A 296 -6.51 -16.08 21.58
N GLY A 297 -5.93 -16.71 20.56
CA GLY A 297 -5.83 -16.19 19.20
C GLY A 297 -7.18 -15.91 18.54
N LEU A 298 -8.21 -16.69 18.84
CA LEU A 298 -9.59 -16.43 18.39
C LEU A 298 -10.13 -15.13 18.98
N THR A 299 -9.89 -14.91 20.27
CA THR A 299 -10.34 -13.71 20.98
C THR A 299 -9.61 -12.49 20.44
N ASP A 300 -8.29 -12.55 20.30
CA ASP A 300 -7.50 -11.46 19.72
C ASP A 300 -7.94 -11.14 18.28
N LEU A 301 -8.28 -12.17 17.47
CA LEU A 301 -8.78 -11.97 16.12
C LEU A 301 -10.16 -11.28 16.10
N ALA A 302 -11.06 -11.67 17.00
CA ALA A 302 -12.38 -11.06 17.15
C ALA A 302 -12.30 -9.60 17.67
N ASP A 303 -11.37 -9.33 18.59
CA ASP A 303 -11.15 -8.01 19.18
C ASP A 303 -10.29 -7.09 18.29
N GLY A 304 -9.75 -7.60 17.19
CA GLY A 304 -8.90 -6.84 16.28
C GLY A 304 -7.53 -6.51 16.87
N VAL A 305 -6.99 -7.38 17.72
CA VAL A 305 -5.74 -7.19 18.47
C VAL A 305 -4.61 -8.01 17.86
N LEU A 306 -3.43 -7.39 17.71
CA LEU A 306 -2.20 -8.08 17.34
C LEU A 306 -1.31 -8.23 18.58
N ARG A 307 -1.17 -9.48 19.04
CA ARG A 307 -0.43 -9.89 20.23
C ARG A 307 0.49 -11.07 19.91
N THR A 308 1.57 -11.21 20.67
CA THR A 308 2.45 -12.38 20.65
C THR A 308 2.00 -13.44 21.68
N PRO A 309 2.16 -14.74 21.40
CA PRO A 309 1.77 -15.81 22.32
C PRO A 309 2.68 -15.92 23.56
N SER A 310 3.86 -15.30 23.52
CA SER A 310 4.85 -15.24 24.59
C SER A 310 5.46 -13.82 24.62
N PRO A 311 6.23 -13.46 25.66
CA PRO A 311 6.84 -12.13 25.76
C PRO A 311 7.57 -11.74 24.46
N PRO A 312 7.22 -10.60 23.82
CA PRO A 312 7.69 -10.29 22.48
C PRO A 312 9.23 -10.19 22.39
N GLU A 313 9.91 -9.78 23.46
CA GLU A 313 11.37 -9.64 23.51
C GLU A 313 12.08 -10.96 23.21
N GLY A 314 11.59 -12.08 23.77
CA GLY A 314 12.14 -13.41 23.52
C GLY A 314 11.94 -13.84 22.07
N LEU A 315 10.75 -13.59 21.51
CA LEU A 315 10.42 -13.95 20.14
C LEU A 315 11.19 -13.11 19.10
N PHE A 316 11.46 -11.85 19.40
CA PHE A 316 12.30 -10.98 18.57
C PHE A 316 13.79 -11.28 18.70
N ALA A 317 14.23 -11.81 19.86
CA ALA A 317 15.58 -12.34 19.99
C ALA A 317 15.78 -13.56 19.07
N ASP A 318 14.77 -14.42 18.96
CA ASP A 318 14.77 -15.61 18.11
C ASP A 318 14.68 -15.29 16.60
N ASP A 319 13.70 -14.49 16.17
CA ASP A 319 13.60 -14.01 14.78
C ASP A 319 13.18 -12.53 14.72
N PRO A 320 14.15 -11.61 14.55
CA PRO A 320 13.85 -10.18 14.46
C PRO A 320 12.96 -9.80 13.28
N LEU A 321 12.84 -10.66 12.25
CA LEU A 321 11.94 -10.41 11.10
C LEU A 321 10.47 -10.29 11.53
N ARG A 322 10.09 -10.86 12.69
CA ARG A 322 8.72 -10.75 13.23
C ARG A 322 8.27 -9.32 13.45
N MET A 323 9.19 -8.37 13.65
CA MET A 323 8.86 -6.94 13.73
C MET A 323 8.29 -6.42 12.40
N LEU A 324 8.80 -6.87 11.26
CA LEU A 324 8.27 -6.52 9.94
C LEU A 324 6.98 -7.31 9.62
N ARG A 325 6.91 -8.57 10.06
CA ARG A 325 5.65 -9.34 10.00
C ARG A 325 4.54 -8.65 10.78
N ALA A 326 4.83 -8.04 11.93
CA ALA A 326 3.85 -7.28 12.72
C ALA A 326 3.24 -6.15 11.90
N ALA A 327 4.06 -5.42 11.15
CA ALA A 327 3.59 -4.39 10.22
C ALA A 327 2.67 -4.97 9.15
N ARG A 328 3.08 -6.07 8.52
CA ARG A 328 2.27 -6.75 7.49
C ARG A 328 0.95 -7.25 8.06
N PHE A 329 0.93 -7.94 9.19
CA PHE A 329 -0.31 -8.46 9.77
C PHE A 329 -1.23 -7.37 10.30
N SER A 330 -0.68 -6.26 10.82
CA SER A 330 -1.48 -5.08 11.17
C SER A 330 -2.24 -4.55 9.95
N ALA A 331 -1.62 -4.52 8.77
CA ALA A 331 -2.26 -4.11 7.53
C ALA A 331 -3.20 -5.19 6.95
N GLN A 332 -2.72 -6.42 6.83
CA GLN A 332 -3.41 -7.53 6.17
C GLN A 332 -4.72 -7.91 6.87
N LEU A 333 -4.69 -7.96 8.20
CA LEU A 333 -5.82 -8.39 9.03
C LEU A 333 -6.52 -7.20 9.70
N SER A 334 -6.08 -5.96 9.42
CA SER A 334 -6.60 -4.74 10.07
C SER A 334 -6.53 -4.79 11.61
N LEU A 335 -5.49 -5.42 12.16
CA LEU A 335 -5.29 -5.59 13.60
C LEU A 335 -4.48 -4.42 14.20
N ILE A 336 -4.71 -4.15 15.48
CA ILE A 336 -4.01 -3.11 16.25
C ILE A 336 -3.01 -3.79 17.19
N ALA A 337 -1.73 -3.47 17.00
CA ALA A 337 -0.66 -3.94 17.89
C ALA A 337 -0.84 -3.45 19.33
N THR A 338 -0.66 -4.35 20.30
CA THR A 338 -0.71 -3.97 21.72
C THR A 338 0.42 -2.99 22.08
N PRO A 339 0.25 -2.14 23.12
CA PRO A 339 1.31 -1.24 23.57
C PRO A 339 2.61 -1.96 23.94
N GLU A 340 2.49 -3.15 24.53
CA GLU A 340 3.61 -4.03 24.85
C GLU A 340 4.37 -4.46 23.59
N LEU A 341 3.65 -4.91 22.56
CA LEU A 341 4.24 -5.28 21.27
C LEU A 341 4.99 -4.10 20.63
N VAL A 342 4.37 -2.90 20.62
CA VAL A 342 5.00 -1.68 20.09
C VAL A 342 6.27 -1.30 20.88
N ALA A 343 6.23 -1.40 22.21
CA ALA A 343 7.38 -1.12 23.06
C ALA A 343 8.54 -2.09 22.80
N ALA A 344 8.24 -3.39 22.70
CA ALA A 344 9.22 -4.42 22.41
C ALA A 344 9.83 -4.30 21.00
N VAL A 345 9.02 -3.90 20.02
CA VAL A 345 9.52 -3.59 18.67
C VAL A 345 10.52 -2.44 18.74
N ARG A 346 10.19 -1.34 19.45
CA ARG A 346 11.07 -0.17 19.61
C ARG A 346 12.38 -0.50 20.30
N SER A 347 12.37 -1.33 21.35
CA SER A 347 13.59 -1.73 22.06
C SER A 347 14.44 -2.72 21.25
N SER A 348 13.81 -3.55 20.42
CA SER A 348 14.48 -4.63 19.66
C SER A 348 14.94 -4.21 18.26
N ARG A 349 14.65 -2.99 17.80
CA ARG A 349 15.05 -2.48 16.46
C ARG A 349 16.49 -2.79 16.05
N PRO A 350 17.51 -2.61 16.92
CA PRO A 350 18.90 -2.86 16.53
C PRO A 350 19.17 -4.31 16.09
N ARG A 351 18.38 -5.28 16.58
CA ARG A 351 18.48 -6.68 16.17
C ARG A 351 18.11 -6.89 14.71
N LEU A 352 17.39 -5.98 14.06
CA LEU A 352 17.07 -6.13 12.65
C LEU A 352 18.34 -6.18 11.76
N ALA A 353 19.48 -5.65 12.25
CA ALA A 353 20.76 -5.70 11.55
C ALA A 353 21.29 -7.12 11.28
N ILE A 354 20.88 -8.13 12.06
CA ILE A 354 21.28 -9.54 11.82
C ILE A 354 20.42 -10.24 10.77
N VAL A 355 19.35 -9.59 10.29
CA VAL A 355 18.46 -10.13 9.26
C VAL A 355 19.02 -9.79 7.88
N SER A 356 19.05 -10.79 6.98
CA SER A 356 19.52 -10.58 5.62
C SER A 356 18.62 -9.58 4.87
N ARG A 357 19.21 -8.82 3.95
CA ARG A 357 18.48 -7.79 3.20
C ARG A 357 17.39 -8.40 2.32
N GLU A 358 17.63 -9.59 1.79
CA GLU A 358 16.68 -10.34 0.98
C GLU A 358 15.42 -10.74 1.77
N ARG A 359 15.55 -11.06 3.07
CA ARG A 359 14.37 -11.35 3.91
C ARG A 359 13.59 -10.10 4.27
N ILE A 360 14.31 -9.02 4.54
CA ILE A 360 13.68 -7.72 4.79
C ILE A 360 12.91 -7.27 3.55
N GLU A 361 13.54 -7.35 2.38
CA GLU A 361 12.94 -7.00 1.10
C GLU A 361 11.71 -7.85 0.81
N ALA A 362 11.80 -9.18 0.94
CA ALA A 362 10.64 -10.05 0.73
C ALA A 362 9.46 -9.72 1.66
N GLU A 363 9.72 -9.36 2.91
CA GLU A 363 8.66 -9.00 3.85
C GLU A 363 8.06 -7.61 3.56
N LEU A 364 8.89 -6.64 3.14
CA LEU A 364 8.44 -5.33 2.70
C LEU A 364 7.63 -5.42 1.41
N THR A 365 8.06 -6.24 0.45
CA THR A 365 7.35 -6.47 -0.81
C THR A 365 5.97 -7.07 -0.52
N LYS A 366 5.87 -8.10 0.33
CA LYS A 366 4.57 -8.64 0.76
C LYS A 366 3.67 -7.60 1.43
N LEU A 367 4.23 -6.71 2.26
CA LEU A 367 3.48 -5.59 2.83
C LEU A 367 2.98 -4.64 1.73
N LEU A 368 3.85 -4.25 0.80
CA LEU A 368 3.54 -3.33 -0.29
C LEU A 368 2.70 -3.95 -1.41
N GLU A 369 2.47 -5.26 -1.42
CA GLU A 369 1.53 -5.94 -2.32
C GLU A 369 0.10 -5.95 -1.78
N LEU A 370 -0.09 -5.73 -0.47
CA LEU A 370 -1.42 -5.75 0.15
C LEU A 370 -2.37 -4.72 -0.52
N PRO A 371 -3.68 -4.97 -0.53
CA PRO A 371 -4.64 -3.98 -1.01
C PRO A 371 -4.53 -2.64 -0.27
N ARG A 372 -4.28 -2.69 1.05
CA ARG A 372 -4.15 -1.51 1.92
C ARG A 372 -2.90 -1.57 2.80
N PRO A 373 -1.71 -1.21 2.30
CA PRO A 373 -0.47 -1.26 3.06
C PRO A 373 -0.32 -0.12 4.09
N SER A 374 -1.17 0.91 4.02
CA SER A 374 -1.03 2.15 4.79
C SER A 374 -0.82 1.94 6.30
N ALA A 375 -1.63 1.07 6.92
CA ALA A 375 -1.54 0.79 8.35
C ALA A 375 -0.20 0.15 8.75
N GLY A 376 0.32 -0.76 7.93
CA GLY A 376 1.60 -1.44 8.18
C GLY A 376 2.79 -0.51 7.97
N VAL A 377 2.76 0.32 6.92
CA VAL A 377 3.80 1.34 6.72
C VAL A 377 3.80 2.36 7.85
N ARG A 378 2.63 2.79 8.31
CA ARG A 378 2.52 3.66 9.48
C ARG A 378 3.08 3.00 10.74
N PHE A 379 2.84 1.72 10.95
CA PHE A 379 3.45 0.98 12.06
C PHE A 379 4.99 0.99 11.99
N LEU A 380 5.57 0.82 10.80
CA LEU A 380 7.03 0.91 10.60
C LEU A 380 7.57 2.30 10.91
N ASP A 381 6.81 3.35 10.60
CA ASP A 381 7.16 4.74 10.89
C ASP A 381 7.04 5.08 12.38
N ASP A 382 5.90 4.74 13.01
CA ASP A 382 5.60 4.98 14.43
C ASP A 382 6.56 4.21 15.38
N THR A 383 7.10 3.08 14.93
CA THR A 383 8.15 2.32 15.62
C THR A 383 9.55 2.81 15.26
N GLY A 384 9.69 3.54 14.15
CA GLY A 384 10.92 4.06 13.57
C GLY A 384 11.77 3.03 12.83
N LEU A 385 11.27 1.80 12.63
CA LEU A 385 11.88 0.78 11.78
C LEU A 385 12.09 1.30 10.36
N LEU A 386 11.18 2.14 9.86
CA LEU A 386 11.28 2.71 8.50
C LEU A 386 12.58 3.52 8.32
N GLY A 387 12.97 4.31 9.32
CA GLY A 387 14.24 5.04 9.33
C GLY A 387 15.47 4.12 9.40
N ASP A 388 15.36 2.96 10.05
CA ASP A 388 16.47 1.99 10.09
C ASP A 388 16.69 1.29 8.76
N LEU A 389 15.60 1.02 8.05
CA LEU A 389 15.59 0.34 6.76
C LEU A 389 15.92 1.26 5.59
N LEU A 390 15.44 2.50 5.65
CA LEU A 390 15.55 3.50 4.59
C LEU A 390 16.38 4.69 5.11
N PRO A 391 17.68 4.77 4.81
CA PRO A 391 18.52 5.88 5.28
C PRO A 391 17.97 7.28 4.98
N PRO A 392 17.38 7.56 3.79
CA PRO A 392 16.77 8.87 3.54
C PRO A 392 15.62 9.23 4.48
N TRP A 393 14.98 8.23 5.08
CA TRP A 393 13.85 8.43 5.99
C TRP A 393 14.27 8.86 7.41
N ARG A 394 15.53 8.62 7.83
CA ARG A 394 16.01 9.03 9.16
C ARG A 394 15.92 10.54 9.42
N GLN A 395 16.05 11.33 8.36
CA GLN A 395 16.10 12.79 8.43
C GLN A 395 14.80 13.44 7.93
N ALA A 396 13.81 12.64 7.56
CA ALA A 396 12.55 13.13 7.05
C ALA A 396 11.70 13.67 8.20
N GLU A 397 11.35 14.96 8.15
CA GLU A 397 10.26 15.52 8.96
C GLU A 397 8.88 15.17 8.37
N ALA A 398 8.85 14.57 7.17
CA ALA A 398 7.63 14.24 6.46
C ALA A 398 6.96 13.00 7.05
N ALA A 399 5.71 13.14 7.49
CA ALA A 399 4.86 12.00 7.78
C ALA A 399 4.61 11.20 6.49
N VAL A 400 4.61 9.86 6.60
CA VAL A 400 4.22 8.99 5.49
C VAL A 400 2.87 9.46 4.93
N PRO A 401 2.73 9.67 3.60
CA PRO A 401 1.43 9.80 2.97
C PRO A 401 0.77 8.41 2.91
N ALA A 402 0.61 7.75 4.07
CA ALA A 402 0.31 6.31 4.15
C ALA A 402 -1.01 5.99 3.46
N ALA A 403 -2.02 6.85 3.63
CA ALA A 403 -3.31 6.70 2.97
C ALA A 403 -3.21 6.67 1.44
N ALA A 404 -2.27 7.42 0.85
CA ALA A 404 -2.09 7.47 -0.60
C ALA A 404 -1.49 6.17 -1.17
N LEU A 405 -0.96 5.28 -0.33
CA LEU A 405 -0.49 3.96 -0.75
C LEU A 405 -1.65 2.96 -0.98
N ASP A 406 -2.84 3.23 -0.44
CA ASP A 406 -4.01 2.36 -0.58
C ASP A 406 -4.70 2.56 -1.94
N ASP A 407 -4.65 3.78 -2.49
CA ASP A 407 -5.45 4.18 -3.66
C ASP A 407 -4.76 3.92 -5.01
N VAL A 408 -3.66 3.16 -5.03
CA VAL A 408 -2.79 2.98 -6.21
C VAL A 408 -2.74 1.55 -6.75
N ALA A 409 -3.59 0.65 -6.24
CA ALA A 409 -3.59 -0.76 -6.64
C ALA A 409 -3.90 -0.97 -8.13
N ASP A 410 -4.70 -0.10 -8.74
CA ASP A 410 -5.13 -0.23 -10.14
C ASP A 410 -4.13 0.35 -11.16
N LEU A 411 -2.99 0.87 -10.71
CA LEU A 411 -2.03 1.59 -11.55
C LEU A 411 -0.75 0.77 -11.78
N GLY A 412 -0.69 0.09 -12.93
CA GLY A 412 0.53 -0.52 -13.46
C GLY A 412 1.17 -1.53 -12.49
N ASP A 413 2.36 -1.19 -12.00
CA ASP A 413 3.08 -1.97 -10.99
C ASP A 413 2.89 -1.30 -9.60
N PRO A 414 2.00 -1.83 -8.76
CA PRO A 414 1.64 -1.18 -7.51
C PRO A 414 2.81 -1.14 -6.52
N VAL A 415 3.70 -2.15 -6.53
CA VAL A 415 4.86 -2.19 -5.63
C VAL A 415 5.85 -1.09 -6.00
N ALA A 416 6.20 -0.97 -7.28
CA ALA A 416 7.10 0.08 -7.75
C ALA A 416 6.50 1.48 -7.53
N LEU A 417 5.20 1.66 -7.75
CA LEU A 417 4.52 2.94 -7.50
C LEU A 417 4.51 3.30 -6.01
N ARG A 418 4.22 2.34 -5.12
CA ARG A 418 4.26 2.55 -3.67
C ARG A 418 5.67 2.91 -3.18
N TRP A 419 6.71 2.28 -3.75
CA TRP A 419 8.10 2.68 -3.49
C TRP A 419 8.40 4.12 -3.94
N ALA A 420 7.92 4.52 -5.12
CA ALA A 420 8.08 5.89 -5.60
C ALA A 420 7.39 6.89 -4.67
N ILE A 421 6.15 6.60 -4.25
CA ILE A 421 5.38 7.43 -3.31
C ILE A 421 6.10 7.56 -1.97
N LEU A 422 6.70 6.48 -1.46
CA LEU A 422 7.45 6.47 -0.20
C LEU A 422 8.75 7.26 -0.30
N LEU A 423 9.54 7.05 -1.35
CA LEU A 423 10.90 7.61 -1.42
C LEU A 423 10.95 9.03 -1.98
N GLY A 424 10.00 9.40 -2.86
CA GLY A 424 10.01 10.70 -3.55
C GLY A 424 10.00 11.93 -2.65
N PRO A 425 9.27 11.96 -1.51
CA PRO A 425 9.28 13.11 -0.60
C PRO A 425 10.60 13.33 0.12
N VAL A 426 11.42 12.29 0.25
CA VAL A 426 12.61 12.29 1.13
C VAL A 426 13.93 12.21 0.37
N CYS A 427 13.90 11.85 -0.91
CA CYS A 427 15.12 11.70 -1.69
C CYS A 427 14.91 11.85 -3.20
N ASP A 428 16.01 12.10 -3.91
CA ASP A 428 16.03 12.12 -5.37
C ASP A 428 16.10 10.70 -5.98
N GLU A 429 15.99 10.64 -7.31
CA GLU A 429 16.05 9.40 -8.10
C GLU A 429 17.31 8.55 -7.79
N ALA A 430 18.47 9.21 -7.67
CA ALA A 430 19.74 8.53 -7.47
C ALA A 430 19.84 7.92 -6.06
N ALA A 431 19.37 8.65 -5.05
CA ALA A 431 19.30 8.18 -3.67
C ALA A 431 18.26 7.06 -3.50
N ALA A 432 17.09 7.17 -4.14
CA ALA A 432 16.08 6.11 -4.16
C ALA A 432 16.66 4.81 -4.75
N THR A 433 17.35 4.91 -5.89
CA THR A 433 17.98 3.77 -6.56
C THR A 433 19.04 3.10 -5.67
N ARG A 434 19.89 3.90 -5.00
CA ARG A 434 20.89 3.39 -4.04
C ARG A 434 20.22 2.69 -2.84
N CYS A 435 19.14 3.26 -2.32
CA CYS A 435 18.40 2.71 -1.19
C CYS A 435 17.81 1.33 -1.53
N LEU A 436 17.08 1.24 -2.64
CA LEU A 436 16.49 -0.02 -3.12
C LEU A 436 17.57 -1.06 -3.48
N SER A 437 18.72 -0.62 -4.01
CA SER A 437 19.84 -1.51 -4.28
C SER A 437 20.44 -2.08 -2.99
N ALA A 438 20.52 -1.29 -1.92
CA ALA A 438 20.99 -1.74 -0.61
C ALA A 438 20.00 -2.70 0.06
N LEU A 439 18.70 -2.56 -0.23
CA LEU A 439 17.66 -3.52 0.17
C LEU A 439 17.65 -4.80 -0.68
N ARG A 440 18.39 -4.86 -1.79
CA ARG A 440 18.39 -5.99 -2.74
C ARG A 440 17.10 -6.14 -3.55
N CYS A 441 16.35 -5.05 -3.75
CA CYS A 441 15.22 -5.06 -4.68
C CYS A 441 15.71 -5.39 -6.10
N ASP A 442 14.86 -6.07 -6.86
CA ASP A 442 15.15 -6.46 -8.24
C ASP A 442 15.41 -5.24 -9.15
N ASN A 443 16.05 -5.49 -10.31
CA ASN A 443 16.38 -4.42 -11.25
C ASN A 443 15.12 -3.75 -11.83
N ALA A 444 14.05 -4.50 -12.09
CA ALA A 444 12.85 -3.97 -12.72
C ALA A 444 12.14 -2.98 -11.80
N THR A 445 11.98 -3.32 -10.52
CA THR A 445 11.44 -2.42 -9.49
C THR A 445 12.28 -1.15 -9.39
N ARG A 446 13.61 -1.27 -9.31
CA ARG A 446 14.51 -0.10 -9.24
C ARG A 446 14.40 0.81 -10.45
N THR A 447 14.41 0.24 -11.65
CA THR A 447 14.28 1.01 -12.90
C THR A 447 12.94 1.72 -12.97
N LYS A 448 11.84 1.05 -12.62
CA LYS A 448 10.50 1.65 -12.59
C LYS A 448 10.40 2.78 -11.57
N VAL A 449 10.89 2.59 -10.34
CA VAL A 449 10.89 3.65 -9.32
C VAL A 449 11.66 4.87 -9.81
N ALA A 450 12.86 4.67 -10.36
CA ALA A 450 13.67 5.75 -10.89
C ALA A 450 12.96 6.50 -12.03
N ALA A 451 12.37 5.76 -12.98
CA ALA A 451 11.63 6.35 -14.10
C ALA A 451 10.40 7.15 -13.61
N THR A 452 9.63 6.63 -12.65
CA THR A 452 8.49 7.33 -12.05
C THR A 452 8.91 8.62 -11.35
N LEU A 453 9.99 8.60 -10.56
CA LEU A 453 10.48 9.81 -9.87
C LEU A 453 10.97 10.87 -10.87
N ARG A 454 11.66 10.44 -11.93
CA ARG A 454 12.10 11.33 -13.02
C ARG A 454 10.92 11.97 -13.73
N ALA A 455 9.93 11.16 -14.10
CA ALA A 455 8.70 11.60 -14.74
C ALA A 455 7.92 12.57 -13.85
N ALA A 456 7.80 12.29 -12.54
CA ALA A 456 7.13 13.17 -11.58
C ALA A 456 7.81 14.55 -11.51
N ARG A 457 9.13 14.60 -11.50
CA ARG A 457 9.88 15.86 -11.48
C ARG A 457 9.74 16.65 -12.78
N ALA A 458 9.78 15.96 -13.93
CA ALA A 458 9.58 16.58 -15.24
C ALA A 458 8.16 17.14 -15.37
N LEU A 459 7.17 16.38 -14.94
CA LEU A 459 5.76 16.73 -14.94
C LEU A 459 5.47 17.94 -14.03
N GLU A 460 6.01 17.96 -12.81
CA GLU A 460 5.93 19.11 -11.89
C GLU A 460 6.54 20.37 -12.52
N THR A 461 7.71 20.23 -13.15
CA THR A 461 8.42 21.35 -13.80
C THR A 461 7.64 21.88 -15.00
N ALA A 462 7.08 20.99 -15.83
CA ALA A 462 6.27 21.36 -17.00
C ALA A 462 4.98 22.06 -16.57
N ALA A 463 4.29 21.56 -15.53
CA ALA A 463 3.09 22.18 -15.00
C ALA A 463 3.39 23.58 -14.41
N ALA A 464 4.50 23.74 -13.67
CA ALA A 464 4.89 25.02 -13.08
C ALA A 464 5.33 26.07 -14.11
N ARG A 465 5.82 25.64 -15.28
CA ARG A 465 6.31 26.51 -16.36
C ARG A 465 5.40 26.53 -17.59
N ALA A 466 4.16 26.05 -17.45
CA ALA A 466 3.24 25.93 -18.57
C ALA A 466 3.04 27.29 -19.27
N SER A 467 3.40 27.33 -20.56
CA SER A 467 3.23 28.53 -21.38
C SER A 467 1.75 28.74 -21.73
N ALA A 468 1.35 30.01 -21.86
CA ALA A 468 0.06 30.38 -22.45
C ALA A 468 0.06 30.21 -23.98
N ASP A 469 1.24 30.22 -24.61
CA ASP A 469 1.40 29.95 -26.04
C ASP A 469 1.15 28.46 -26.33
N ASP A 470 0.18 28.17 -27.21
CA ASP A 470 -0.24 26.81 -27.53
C ASP A 470 0.86 25.99 -28.21
N ALA A 471 1.66 26.60 -29.08
CA ALA A 471 2.74 25.91 -29.78
C ALA A 471 3.85 25.51 -28.82
N VAL A 472 4.28 26.43 -27.95
CA VAL A 472 5.30 26.16 -26.92
C VAL A 472 4.79 25.12 -25.90
N TRP A 473 3.51 25.20 -25.52
CA TRP A 473 2.88 24.23 -24.63
C TRP A 473 2.84 22.84 -25.26
N ARG A 474 2.38 22.71 -26.52
CA ARG A 474 2.29 21.41 -27.21
C ARG A 474 3.66 20.77 -27.36
N LYS A 475 4.68 21.52 -27.77
CA LYS A 475 6.07 21.04 -27.83
C LYS A 475 6.53 20.47 -26.49
N THR A 476 6.31 21.20 -25.41
CA THR A 476 6.70 20.78 -24.05
C THR A 476 5.94 19.51 -23.62
N ALA A 477 4.63 19.45 -23.89
CA ALA A 477 3.80 18.29 -23.58
C ALA A 477 4.20 17.06 -24.42
N ARG A 478 4.50 17.22 -25.70
CA ARG A 478 4.99 16.14 -26.58
C ARG A 478 6.33 15.59 -26.11
N GLN A 479 7.26 16.46 -25.73
CA GLN A 479 8.54 16.04 -25.16
C GLN A 479 8.32 15.20 -23.90
N LEU A 480 7.46 15.68 -23.00
CA LEU A 480 7.11 14.98 -21.76
C LEU A 480 6.55 13.57 -22.06
N ILE A 481 5.64 13.47 -23.03
CA ILE A 481 5.03 12.19 -23.45
C ILE A 481 6.07 11.26 -24.08
N ALA A 482 6.92 11.78 -24.97
CA ALA A 482 7.93 10.98 -25.67
C ALA A 482 9.00 10.40 -24.73
N ASP A 483 9.33 11.11 -23.65
CA ASP A 483 10.43 10.75 -22.76
C ASP A 483 10.01 9.95 -21.52
N HIS A 484 8.75 10.06 -21.11
CA HIS A 484 8.28 9.55 -19.81
C HIS A 484 7.06 8.64 -19.87
N GLU A 485 6.55 8.30 -21.04
CA GLU A 485 5.60 7.21 -21.16
C GLU A 485 6.28 5.84 -21.02
N PRO A 486 5.67 4.87 -20.30
CA PRO A 486 4.33 4.89 -19.71
C PRO A 486 4.24 5.45 -18.27
N GLU A 487 5.32 5.96 -17.68
CA GLU A 487 5.39 6.36 -16.27
C GLU A 487 4.59 7.62 -15.90
N LEU A 488 4.00 8.35 -16.86
CA LEU A 488 3.25 9.58 -16.59
C LEU A 488 2.06 9.40 -15.64
N ASP A 489 1.34 8.28 -15.71
CA ASP A 489 0.22 8.02 -14.80
C ASP A 489 0.70 7.74 -13.37
N ALA A 490 1.74 6.91 -13.23
CA ALA A 490 2.41 6.64 -11.96
C ALA A 490 3.01 7.93 -11.34
N ALA A 491 3.57 8.79 -12.18
CA ALA A 491 4.12 10.08 -11.79
C ALA A 491 3.03 11.05 -11.30
N ALA A 492 1.91 11.16 -12.03
CA ALA A 492 0.78 11.98 -11.62
C ALA A 492 0.16 11.49 -10.30
N ALA A 493 -0.01 10.18 -10.13
CA ALA A 493 -0.47 9.58 -8.89
C ALA A 493 0.49 9.86 -7.72
N SER A 494 1.80 9.77 -7.97
CA SER A 494 2.82 10.11 -6.97
C SER A 494 2.74 11.59 -6.56
N LEU A 495 2.61 12.51 -7.52
CA LEU A 495 2.43 13.94 -7.23
C LEU A 495 1.16 14.21 -6.41
N ALA A 496 0.04 13.57 -6.75
CA ALA A 496 -1.21 13.67 -5.99
C ALA A 496 -1.03 13.15 -4.55
N ALA A 497 -0.36 12.01 -4.37
CA ALA A 497 -0.03 11.45 -3.06
C ALA A 497 0.79 12.40 -2.18
N TRP A 498 1.61 13.26 -2.80
CA TRP A 498 2.42 14.27 -2.12
C TRP A 498 1.71 15.62 -1.95
N GLY A 499 0.43 15.72 -2.34
CA GLY A 499 -0.35 16.96 -2.28
C GLY A 499 -0.01 17.97 -3.38
N ASN A 500 0.67 17.55 -4.45
CA ASN A 500 1.08 18.37 -5.58
C ASN A 500 0.27 18.02 -6.84
N GLU A 501 -1.07 17.94 -6.71
CA GLU A 501 -1.95 17.62 -7.83
C GLU A 501 -1.76 18.55 -9.02
N LEU A 502 -1.81 17.97 -10.22
CA LEU A 502 -1.80 18.73 -11.46
C LEU A 502 -3.06 19.59 -11.55
N ARG A 503 -2.86 20.89 -11.75
CA ARG A 503 -3.95 21.85 -11.84
C ARG A 503 -4.57 21.85 -13.24
N GLU A 504 -5.87 22.11 -13.29
CA GLU A 504 -6.52 22.46 -14.56
C GLU A 504 -6.07 23.85 -15.05
N PRO A 505 -6.04 24.08 -16.39
CA PRO A 505 -6.40 23.17 -17.47
C PRO A 505 -5.24 22.26 -17.94
N PHE A 506 -4.08 22.29 -17.27
CA PHE A 506 -2.88 21.56 -17.72
C PHE A 506 -3.13 20.05 -17.76
N ALA A 507 -3.76 19.50 -16.71
CA ALA A 507 -4.06 18.08 -16.61
C ALA A 507 -4.96 17.60 -17.77
N ALA A 508 -6.09 18.27 -18.01
CA ALA A 508 -7.00 17.91 -19.10
C ALA A 508 -6.34 18.00 -20.49
N ARG A 509 -5.60 19.09 -20.76
CA ARG A 509 -4.91 19.25 -22.05
C ARG A 509 -3.84 18.18 -22.28
N LEU A 510 -3.07 17.83 -21.25
CA LEU A 510 -2.07 16.77 -21.35
C LEU A 510 -2.73 15.41 -21.61
N ALA A 511 -3.84 15.12 -20.94
CA ALA A 511 -4.61 13.88 -21.14
C ALA A 511 -5.16 13.79 -22.58
N GLU A 512 -5.71 14.89 -23.12
CA GLU A 512 -6.20 14.96 -24.50
C GLU A 512 -5.07 14.72 -25.52
N LEU A 513 -3.92 15.35 -25.31
CA LEU A 513 -2.76 15.17 -26.20
C LEU A 513 -2.20 13.75 -26.13
N ARG A 514 -2.17 13.14 -24.92
CA ARG A 514 -1.79 11.73 -24.75
C ARG A 514 -2.73 10.79 -25.48
N ALA A 515 -4.03 11.04 -25.41
CA ALA A 515 -5.05 10.22 -26.07
C ALA A 515 -4.97 10.31 -27.60
N THR A 516 -4.62 11.48 -28.14
CA THR A 516 -4.59 11.74 -29.59
C THR A 516 -3.24 11.43 -30.23
N GLU A 517 -2.13 11.82 -29.60
CA GLU A 517 -0.78 11.75 -30.18
C GLU A 517 0.14 10.75 -29.48
N GLY A 518 -0.18 10.32 -28.24
CA GLY A 518 0.76 9.63 -27.37
C GLY A 518 1.31 8.31 -27.92
N ALA A 519 0.47 7.50 -28.58
CA ALA A 519 0.92 6.24 -29.18
C ALA A 519 2.00 6.48 -30.26
N SER A 520 1.81 7.51 -31.09
CA SER A 520 2.73 7.89 -32.17
C SER A 520 3.98 8.59 -31.65
N LEU A 521 3.90 9.33 -30.54
CA LEU A 521 5.06 10.00 -29.96
C LEU A 521 6.09 9.05 -29.35
N ARG A 522 5.65 7.85 -28.91
CA ARG A 522 6.53 6.85 -28.26
C ARG A 522 7.51 6.17 -29.20
N ARG A 523 7.25 6.17 -30.52
CA ARG A 523 8.09 5.49 -31.50
C ARG A 523 8.15 6.29 -32.79
N LEU A 524 9.30 6.28 -33.44
CA LEU A 524 9.41 6.84 -34.78
C LEU A 524 8.67 5.95 -35.79
N PRO A 525 8.08 6.52 -36.84
CA PRO A 525 7.34 5.77 -37.86
C PRO A 525 8.26 4.94 -38.78
N ILE A 526 9.58 5.13 -38.71
CA ILE A 526 10.59 4.40 -39.46
C ILE A 526 11.75 3.99 -38.55
N ASP A 527 12.39 2.87 -38.89
CA ASP A 527 13.52 2.31 -38.14
C ASP A 527 14.88 2.66 -38.79
N GLY A 528 15.97 2.27 -38.13
CA GLY A 528 17.32 2.53 -38.63
C GLY A 528 17.59 1.89 -40.00
N HIS A 529 17.06 0.70 -40.28
CA HIS A 529 17.23 0.06 -41.59
C HIS A 529 16.59 0.87 -42.71
N ARG A 530 15.40 1.42 -42.47
CA ARG A 530 14.74 2.27 -43.45
C ARG A 530 15.52 3.56 -43.71
N VAL A 531 16.10 4.16 -42.66
CA VAL A 531 16.97 5.34 -42.79
C VAL A 531 18.23 5.01 -43.59
N MET A 532 18.90 3.89 -43.29
CA MET A 532 20.09 3.43 -44.03
C MET A 532 19.80 3.29 -45.52
N LYS A 533 18.68 2.63 -45.87
CA LYS A 533 18.27 2.43 -47.26
C LYS A 533 17.93 3.74 -47.96
N LEU A 534 17.33 4.70 -47.25
CA LEU A 534 16.91 5.98 -47.81
C LEU A 534 18.10 6.91 -48.07
N LEU A 535 19.02 7.00 -47.10
CA LEU A 535 20.13 7.96 -47.14
C LEU A 535 21.42 7.38 -47.71
N GLY A 536 21.51 6.06 -47.85
CA GLY A 536 22.73 5.37 -48.28
C GLY A 536 23.86 5.48 -47.26
N THR A 537 23.56 5.68 -45.98
CA THR A 537 24.53 5.84 -44.89
C THR A 537 24.45 4.70 -43.89
N SER A 538 25.47 4.57 -43.03
CA SER A 538 25.52 3.59 -41.94
C SER A 538 26.21 4.15 -40.70
N GLY A 539 26.00 3.52 -39.54
CA GLY A 539 26.69 3.89 -38.30
C GLY A 539 26.12 5.15 -37.65
N PRO A 540 26.95 6.01 -37.01
CA PRO A 540 26.50 7.14 -36.19
C PRO A 540 25.55 8.12 -36.90
N ALA A 541 25.73 8.32 -38.21
CA ALA A 541 24.88 9.20 -39.02
C ALA A 541 23.39 8.79 -39.04
N VAL A 542 23.10 7.48 -38.89
CA VAL A 542 21.73 6.97 -38.79
C VAL A 542 21.11 7.38 -37.45
N GLY A 543 21.90 7.35 -36.37
CA GLY A 543 21.48 7.84 -35.06
C GLY A 543 21.17 9.33 -35.07
N GLU A 544 22.03 10.15 -35.69
CA GLU A 544 21.78 11.58 -35.88
C GLU A 544 20.49 11.85 -36.66
N ALA A 545 20.25 11.11 -37.74
CA ALA A 545 19.04 11.24 -38.54
C ALA A 545 17.77 10.87 -37.75
N LEU A 546 17.81 9.78 -36.98
CA LEU A 546 16.70 9.35 -36.13
C LEU A 546 16.44 10.38 -35.01
N GLU A 547 17.48 10.93 -34.39
CA GLU A 547 17.34 11.94 -33.33
C GLU A 547 16.79 13.27 -33.87
N TRP A 548 17.27 13.70 -35.05
CA TRP A 548 16.71 14.85 -35.74
C TRP A 548 15.23 14.63 -36.08
N LEU A 549 14.87 13.45 -36.58
CA LEU A 549 13.48 13.11 -36.88
C LEU A 549 12.60 13.08 -35.62
N ARG A 550 13.13 12.59 -34.50
CA ARG A 550 12.46 12.67 -33.19
C ARG A 550 12.19 14.12 -32.79
N THR A 551 13.16 15.01 -33.00
CA THR A 551 12.99 16.45 -32.76
C THR A 551 11.88 17.03 -33.62
N GLN A 552 11.81 16.67 -34.92
CA GLN A 552 10.73 17.13 -35.81
C GLN A 552 9.36 16.63 -35.36
N GLN A 553 9.27 15.37 -34.91
CA GLN A 553 8.03 14.78 -34.41
C GLN A 553 7.55 15.48 -33.12
N ILE A 554 8.47 15.90 -32.26
CA ILE A 554 8.13 16.64 -31.03
C ILE A 554 7.71 18.08 -31.36
N GLU A 555 8.39 18.74 -32.30
CA GLU A 555 8.08 20.13 -32.69
C GLU A 555 6.73 20.23 -33.39
N HIS A 556 6.51 19.39 -34.40
CA HIS A 556 5.39 19.54 -35.34
C HIS A 556 4.25 18.56 -35.08
N GLY A 557 4.50 17.50 -34.30
CA GLY A 557 3.54 16.45 -33.97
C GLY A 557 3.82 15.13 -34.69
N PRO A 558 2.95 14.12 -34.51
CA PRO A 558 3.10 12.80 -35.08
C PRO A 558 3.36 12.82 -36.59
N LEU A 559 4.34 12.02 -37.02
CA LEU A 559 4.68 11.83 -38.42
C LEU A 559 4.23 10.44 -38.88
N ASP A 560 3.75 10.36 -40.13
CA ASP A 560 3.61 9.08 -40.82
C ASP A 560 4.94 8.67 -41.48
N ALA A 561 5.01 7.42 -41.94
CA ALA A 561 6.23 6.89 -42.54
C ALA A 561 6.65 7.64 -43.81
N GLU A 562 5.69 8.10 -44.60
CA GLU A 562 5.95 8.83 -45.84
C GLU A 562 6.48 10.25 -45.55
N GLY A 563 5.84 10.97 -44.62
CA GLY A 563 6.27 12.27 -44.14
C GLY A 563 7.66 12.24 -43.52
N ALA A 564 7.96 11.20 -42.72
CA ALA A 564 9.29 10.98 -42.18
C ALA A 564 10.36 10.79 -43.28
N CYS A 565 10.06 10.01 -44.32
CA CYS A 565 10.98 9.83 -45.45
C CYS A 565 11.22 11.13 -46.22
N ARG A 566 10.16 11.93 -46.46
CA ARG A 566 10.28 13.23 -47.13
C ARG A 566 11.15 14.20 -46.34
N LEU A 567 10.91 14.32 -45.02
CA LEU A 567 11.70 15.19 -44.14
C LEU A 567 13.17 14.80 -44.08
N LEU A 568 13.47 13.50 -43.94
CA LEU A 568 14.85 13.02 -43.93
C LEU A 568 15.59 13.26 -45.25
N THR A 569 14.90 13.08 -46.38
CA THR A 569 15.49 13.32 -47.70
C THR A 569 15.86 14.81 -47.84
N ALA A 570 14.96 15.71 -47.45
CA ALA A 570 15.21 17.15 -47.47
C ALA A 570 16.36 17.56 -46.52
N TRP A 571 16.38 16.99 -45.31
CA TRP A 571 17.45 17.21 -44.33
C TRP A 571 18.82 16.77 -44.84
N ASN A 572 18.90 15.60 -45.48
CA ASN A 572 20.16 15.09 -46.03
C ASN A 572 20.68 15.94 -47.19
N GLN A 573 19.79 16.39 -48.08
CA GLN A 573 20.13 17.30 -49.17
C GLN A 573 20.68 18.64 -48.66
N GLY A 574 20.08 19.19 -47.58
CA GLY A 574 20.54 20.43 -46.95
C GLY A 574 21.89 20.34 -46.21
N ARG A 575 22.44 19.15 -45.98
CA ARG A 575 23.78 18.94 -45.38
C ARG A 575 24.88 18.71 -46.41
N GLN A 576 24.50 18.37 -47.65
CA GLN A 576 25.44 18.14 -48.76
C GLN A 576 25.81 19.43 -49.51
N HIS A 577 25.08 20.51 -49.23
CA HIS A 577 25.38 21.88 -49.62
C HIS A 577 25.94 22.64 -48.41
#